data_AF-A0A952C4D5-F1
#
_entry.id   AF-A0A952C4D5-F1
#
_cell.length_a   1.000
_cell.length_b   1.000
_cell.length_c   1.000
_cell.angle_alpha   90.00
_cell.angle_beta   90.00
_cell.angle_gamma   90.00
#
_symmetry.space_group_name_H-M   'P 1'
#
loop_
_entity.id
_entity.type
_entity.pdbx_description
1 polymer ?
#
loop_
_entity_poly.entity_id
_entity_poly.type
_entity_poly.pdbx_seq_one_letter_code
_entity_poly.pdbx_strand_id
1 'polypeptide(L)'
;MSRLSYDAALAVLHWLVARARERSLPGVRLNLAARCTLVRLARSLGARDLGTYAWQVLVPDWPTFLHTVAPTLESRLATSAFAGLTDRLPISLYRQHFTLVFDAGRLAAVEEDPGAEAEFHCHPDAFAPLVLGQRTLSELRYQYPDVSIADRRQLLVETLFPPATGFLYTCTG
;
A
#
# COMPACT_ATOMS: atom_id res chain seq x y z
N MET A 1 -13.77 -3.68 0.68
CA MET A 1 -13.63 -5.16 0.58
C MET A 1 -14.96 -5.77 0.15
N SER A 2 -15.05 -6.40 -1.03
CA SER A 2 -16.24 -7.20 -1.36
C SER A 2 -16.16 -8.53 -0.61
N ARG A 3 -17.07 -8.75 0.35
CA ARG A 3 -17.15 -9.92 1.25
C ARG A 3 -17.96 -11.08 0.61
N LEU A 4 -17.79 -11.33 -0.68
CA LEU A 4 -18.49 -12.45 -1.32
C LEU A 4 -17.84 -13.78 -0.93
N SER A 5 -18.66 -14.73 -0.44
CA SER A 5 -18.27 -16.13 -0.30
C SER A 5 -17.95 -16.73 -1.67
N TYR A 6 -17.28 -17.89 -1.70
CA TYR A 6 -16.96 -18.58 -2.95
C TYR A 6 -18.22 -18.83 -3.79
N ASP A 7 -19.27 -19.39 -3.19
CA ASP A 7 -20.53 -19.69 -3.88
C ASP A 7 -21.23 -18.43 -4.38
N ALA A 8 -21.23 -17.36 -3.58
CA ALA A 8 -21.82 -16.09 -3.98
C ALA A 8 -21.02 -15.44 -5.13
N ALA A 9 -19.69 -15.51 -5.08
CA ALA A 9 -18.84 -15.02 -6.16
C ALA A 9 -19.06 -15.82 -7.45
N LEU A 10 -19.18 -17.15 -7.36
CA LEU A 10 -19.43 -18.02 -8.51
C LEU A 10 -20.81 -17.74 -9.13
N ALA A 11 -21.84 -17.62 -8.30
CA ALA A 11 -23.19 -17.28 -8.74
C ALA A 11 -23.22 -15.91 -9.46
N VAL A 12 -22.52 -14.90 -8.93
CA VAL A 12 -22.39 -13.59 -9.59
C VAL A 12 -21.70 -13.70 -10.94
N LEU A 13 -20.61 -14.48 -11.06
CA LEU A 13 -19.92 -14.66 -12.35
C LEU A 13 -20.80 -15.37 -13.38
N HIS A 14 -21.49 -16.44 -12.99
CA HIS A 14 -22.43 -17.13 -13.88
C HIS A 14 -23.54 -16.20 -14.34
N TRP A 15 -24.12 -15.42 -13.44
CA TRP A 15 -25.15 -14.45 -13.77
C TRP A 15 -24.64 -13.37 -14.72
N LEU A 16 -23.45 -12.80 -14.49
CA LEU A 16 -22.85 -11.79 -15.37
C LEU A 16 -22.59 -12.33 -16.78
N VAL A 17 -22.10 -13.57 -16.91
CA VAL A 17 -21.85 -14.22 -18.20
C VAL A 17 -23.16 -14.49 -18.94
N ALA A 18 -24.19 -15.00 -18.25
CA ALA A 18 -25.51 -15.22 -18.84
C ALA A 18 -26.09 -13.90 -19.37
N ARG A 19 -26.02 -12.84 -18.57
CA ARG A 19 -26.48 -11.49 -18.93
C ARG A 19 -25.73 -10.90 -20.12
N ALA A 20 -24.41 -11.10 -20.19
CA ALA A 20 -23.60 -10.64 -21.31
C ALA A 20 -23.99 -11.35 -22.62
N ARG A 21 -24.27 -12.65 -22.57
CA ARG A 21 -24.75 -13.44 -23.72
C ARG A 21 -26.13 -12.99 -24.18
N GLU A 22 -27.07 -12.78 -23.27
CA GLU A 22 -28.41 -12.24 -23.58
C GLU A 22 -28.35 -10.90 -24.30
N ARG A 23 -27.35 -10.07 -23.97
CA ARG A 23 -27.16 -8.73 -24.51
C ARG A 23 -26.19 -8.70 -25.70
N SER A 24 -25.74 -9.86 -26.19
CA SER A 24 -24.75 -9.98 -27.28
C SER A 24 -23.48 -9.16 -27.03
N LEU A 25 -23.05 -9.03 -25.77
CA LEU A 25 -21.83 -8.31 -25.39
C LEU A 25 -20.59 -9.18 -25.61
N PRO A 26 -19.44 -8.58 -25.99
CA PRO A 26 -18.22 -9.34 -26.29
C PRO A 26 -17.57 -9.98 -25.05
N GLY A 27 -18.01 -9.61 -23.83
CA GLY A 27 -17.53 -10.19 -22.58
C GLY A 27 -17.89 -9.38 -21.35
N VAL A 28 -17.38 -9.81 -20.20
CA VAL A 28 -17.55 -9.14 -18.90
C VAL A 28 -16.20 -8.57 -18.46
N ARG A 29 -16.14 -7.26 -18.18
CA ARG A 29 -14.95 -6.61 -17.60
C ARG A 29 -15.17 -6.36 -16.12
N LEU A 30 -14.29 -6.93 -15.28
CA LEU A 30 -14.27 -6.67 -13.85
C LEU A 30 -13.24 -5.59 -13.54
N ASN A 31 -13.71 -4.40 -13.15
CA ASN A 31 -12.84 -3.33 -12.66
C ASN A 31 -12.86 -3.32 -11.12
N LEU A 32 -12.26 -4.35 -10.53
CA LEU A 32 -12.24 -4.60 -9.09
C LEU A 32 -10.83 -4.93 -8.63
N ALA A 33 -10.58 -4.85 -7.32
CA ALA A 33 -9.30 -5.20 -6.72
C ALA A 33 -8.80 -6.58 -7.16
N ALA A 34 -7.58 -6.66 -7.68
CA ALA A 34 -6.95 -7.90 -8.14
C ALA A 34 -6.94 -9.02 -7.09
N ARG A 35 -6.98 -8.65 -5.80
CA ARG A 35 -6.97 -9.57 -4.65
C ARG A 35 -8.37 -9.99 -4.17
N CYS A 36 -9.47 -9.45 -4.72
CA CYS A 36 -10.82 -9.82 -4.27
C CYS A 36 -11.23 -11.22 -4.76
N THR A 37 -12.09 -11.89 -4.00
CA THR A 37 -12.57 -13.26 -4.29
C THR A 37 -13.14 -13.38 -5.70
N LEU A 38 -13.90 -12.38 -6.16
CA LEU A 38 -14.54 -12.39 -7.48
C LEU A 38 -13.52 -12.36 -8.63
N VAL A 39 -12.49 -11.51 -8.54
CA VAL A 39 -11.43 -11.43 -9.56
C VAL A 39 -10.54 -12.67 -9.53
N ARG A 40 -10.21 -13.18 -8.36
CA ARG A 40 -9.44 -14.44 -8.21
C ARG A 40 -10.18 -15.62 -8.83
N LEU A 41 -11.49 -15.74 -8.57
CA LEU A 41 -12.33 -16.78 -9.13
C LEU A 41 -12.48 -16.63 -10.65
N ALA A 42 -12.72 -15.41 -11.15
CA ALA A 42 -12.79 -15.14 -12.58
C ALA A 42 -11.49 -15.55 -13.30
N ARG A 43 -10.31 -15.24 -12.73
CA ARG A 43 -9.01 -15.67 -13.26
C ARG A 43 -8.90 -17.21 -13.30
N SER A 44 -9.32 -17.91 -12.24
CA SER A 44 -9.31 -19.38 -12.22
C SER A 44 -10.22 -20.02 -13.27
N LEU A 45 -11.26 -19.29 -13.71
CA LEU A 45 -12.19 -19.70 -14.78
C LEU A 45 -11.73 -19.25 -16.18
N GLY A 46 -10.52 -18.70 -16.32
CA GLY A 46 -9.92 -18.31 -17.60
C GLY A 46 -10.07 -16.84 -17.99
N ALA A 47 -10.49 -15.96 -17.08
CA ALA A 47 -10.49 -14.52 -17.35
C ALA A 47 -9.07 -13.99 -17.58
N ARG A 48 -8.88 -13.20 -18.64
CA ARG A 48 -7.60 -12.57 -18.97
C ARG A 48 -7.38 -11.33 -18.11
N ASP A 49 -6.20 -11.20 -17.54
CA ASP A 49 -5.76 -9.96 -16.92
C ASP A 49 -5.32 -8.98 -18.01
N LEU A 50 -6.03 -7.85 -18.12
CA LEU A 50 -5.73 -6.80 -19.10
C LEU A 50 -4.78 -5.74 -18.54
N GLY A 51 -4.17 -6.01 -17.38
CA GLY A 51 -3.35 -5.08 -16.64
C GLY A 51 -4.19 -4.28 -15.64
N THR A 52 -3.65 -4.12 -14.43
CA THR A 52 -4.17 -3.14 -13.48
C THR A 52 -3.35 -1.88 -13.69
N TYR A 53 -3.96 -0.78 -14.13
CA TYR A 53 -3.25 0.50 -14.18
C TYR A 53 -2.91 0.89 -12.73
N ALA A 54 -1.64 0.71 -12.36
CA ALA A 54 -1.14 1.15 -11.07
C ALA A 54 -0.98 2.67 -11.17
N TRP A 55 -1.92 3.41 -10.59
CA TRP A 55 -1.84 4.86 -10.50
C TRP A 55 -0.52 5.25 -9.84
N GLN A 56 0.34 5.99 -10.56
CA GLN A 56 1.50 6.63 -9.96
C GLN A 56 0.99 7.73 -9.03
N VAL A 57 1.17 7.56 -7.73
CA VAL A 57 0.85 8.59 -6.73
C VAL A 57 2.11 9.40 -6.47
N LEU A 58 2.09 10.67 -6.84
CA LEU A 58 3.11 11.63 -6.46
C LEU A 58 2.70 12.30 -5.15
N VAL A 59 3.55 12.19 -4.13
CA VAL A 59 3.40 12.96 -2.89
C VAL A 59 4.41 14.12 -2.95
N PRO A 60 3.94 15.37 -3.14
CA PRO A 60 4.84 16.50 -3.32
C PRO A 60 5.54 16.93 -2.03
N ASP A 61 4.95 16.65 -0.86
CA ASP A 61 5.44 17.03 0.45
C ASP A 61 5.25 15.85 1.44
N TRP A 62 6.35 15.13 1.69
CA TRP A 62 6.37 13.99 2.60
C TRP A 62 6.17 14.36 4.06
N PRO A 63 6.86 15.38 4.61
CA PRO A 63 6.60 15.84 5.97
C PRO A 63 5.12 16.14 6.23
N THR A 64 4.47 16.94 5.38
CA THR A 64 3.06 17.30 5.53
C THR A 64 2.15 16.07 5.42
N PHE A 65 2.42 15.18 4.47
CA PHE A 65 1.65 13.94 4.32
C PHE A 65 1.77 13.04 5.56
N LEU A 66 3.00 12.84 6.07
CA LEU A 66 3.26 11.97 7.21
C LEU A 66 2.67 12.52 8.51
N HIS A 67 2.68 13.83 8.69
CA HIS A 67 1.92 14.48 9.77
C HIS A 67 0.41 14.24 9.63
N THR A 68 -0.13 14.31 8.42
CA THR A 68 -1.57 14.07 8.18
C THR A 68 -1.98 12.64 8.54
N VAL A 69 -1.14 11.65 8.23
CA VAL A 69 -1.43 10.24 8.53
C VAL A 69 -0.92 9.79 9.91
N ALA A 70 -0.31 10.68 10.69
CA ALA A 70 0.25 10.40 12.00
C ALA A 70 -0.68 9.60 12.92
N PRO A 71 -1.99 9.93 13.08
CA PRO A 71 -2.87 9.17 13.96
C PRO A 71 -2.98 7.68 13.59
N THR A 72 -2.85 7.38 12.29
CA THR A 72 -2.84 5.98 11.81
C THR A 72 -1.54 5.28 12.17
N LEU A 73 -0.41 5.96 12.04
CA LEU A 73 0.91 5.42 12.42
C LEU A 73 0.97 5.16 13.92
N GLU A 74 0.51 6.11 14.73
CA GLU A 74 0.44 6.02 16.20
C GLU A 74 -0.44 4.86 16.66
N SER A 75 -1.62 4.69 16.03
CA SER A 75 -2.50 3.54 16.31
C SER A 75 -1.85 2.20 15.98
N ARG A 76 -1.03 2.14 14.92
CA ARG A 76 -0.27 0.93 14.55
C ARG A 76 0.81 0.63 15.60
N LEU A 77 1.54 1.66 16.04
CA LEU A 77 2.54 1.52 17.11
C LEU A 77 1.91 1.01 18.40
N ALA A 78 0.81 1.63 18.84
CA ALA A 78 0.11 1.29 20.08
C ALA A 78 -0.40 -0.16 20.14
N THR A 79 -0.63 -0.81 18.98
CA THR A 79 -1.10 -2.19 18.87
C THR A 79 0.01 -3.19 18.53
N SER A 80 1.27 -2.77 18.60
CA SER A 80 2.46 -3.53 18.23
C SER A 80 3.45 -3.67 19.39
N ALA A 81 4.58 -4.33 19.14
CA ALA A 81 5.70 -4.38 20.08
C ALA A 81 6.38 -3.01 20.31
N PHE A 82 6.05 -1.99 19.50
CA PHE A 82 6.57 -0.63 19.61
C PHE A 82 5.60 0.33 20.33
N ALA A 83 4.67 -0.18 21.13
CA ALA A 83 3.79 0.67 21.92
C ALA A 83 4.63 1.56 22.86
N GLY A 84 4.38 2.88 22.83
CA GLY A 84 5.16 3.84 23.61
C GLY A 84 6.55 4.15 23.06
N LEU A 85 6.84 3.84 21.79
CA LEU A 85 8.13 4.13 21.14
C LEU A 85 8.57 5.59 21.35
N THR A 86 9.79 5.76 21.88
CA THR A 86 10.54 7.03 21.84
C THR A 86 11.83 6.76 21.09
N ASP A 87 11.88 7.17 19.83
CA ASP A 87 12.98 6.83 18.91
C ASP A 87 12.95 7.75 17.68
N ARG A 88 14.03 7.72 16.89
CA ARG A 88 14.19 8.46 15.64
C ARG A 88 14.38 7.48 14.50
N LEU A 89 13.67 7.68 13.39
CA LEU A 89 13.84 6.92 12.15
C LEU A 89 14.25 7.88 11.02
N PRO A 90 15.56 8.02 10.74
CA PRO A 90 16.06 8.82 9.63
C PRO A 90 15.84 8.09 8.29
N ILE A 91 15.23 8.80 7.34
CA ILE A 91 14.81 8.28 6.02
C ILE A 91 15.44 9.14 4.92
N SER A 92 16.00 8.49 3.91
CA SER A 92 16.50 9.12 2.69
C SER A 92 15.69 8.70 1.48
N LEU A 93 15.16 9.69 0.77
CA LEU A 93 14.52 9.56 -0.55
C LEU A 93 15.39 10.18 -1.66
N TYR A 94 16.72 10.04 -1.55
CA TYR A 94 17.75 10.69 -2.38
C TYR A 94 17.77 12.20 -2.32
N ARG A 95 16.76 12.88 -2.87
CA ARG A 95 16.70 14.35 -2.93
C ARG A 95 16.05 14.97 -1.70
N GLN A 96 15.41 14.13 -0.88
CA GLN A 96 14.74 14.53 0.35
C GLN A 96 15.22 13.62 1.47
N HIS A 97 15.49 14.21 2.63
CA HIS A 97 15.91 13.50 3.83
C HIS A 97 15.12 14.03 4.99
N PHE A 98 14.53 13.14 5.78
CA PHE A 98 13.78 13.53 6.95
C PHE A 98 13.83 12.46 8.02
N THR A 99 13.64 12.88 9.26
CA THR A 99 13.62 12.00 10.42
C THR A 99 12.24 12.00 11.03
N LEU A 100 11.65 10.81 11.18
CA LEU A 100 10.45 10.63 12.00
C LEU A 100 10.87 10.58 13.46
N VAL A 101 10.37 11.52 14.26
CA VAL A 101 10.67 11.61 15.68
C VAL A 101 9.45 11.12 16.45
N PHE A 102 9.60 10.00 17.15
CA PHE A 102 8.57 9.46 18.02
C PHE A 102 8.87 9.79 19.48
N ASP A 103 7.83 10.16 20.22
CA ASP A 103 7.87 10.33 21.67
C ASP A 103 6.63 9.70 22.31
N ALA A 104 6.85 8.73 23.21
CA ALA A 104 5.81 7.99 23.90
C ALA A 104 4.73 7.41 22.95
N GLY A 105 5.17 6.91 21.79
CA GLY A 105 4.33 6.31 20.75
C GLY A 105 3.60 7.31 19.85
N ARG A 106 3.85 8.62 20.00
CA ARG A 106 3.30 9.69 19.13
C ARG A 106 4.34 10.18 18.14
N LEU A 107 3.91 10.57 16.94
CA LEU A 107 4.79 11.24 15.98
C LEU A 107 4.92 12.71 16.38
N ALA A 108 5.98 13.03 17.11
CA ALA A 108 6.23 14.36 17.64
C ALA A 108 6.64 15.35 16.54
N ALA A 109 7.46 14.90 15.57
CA ALA A 109 7.93 15.72 14.47
C ALA A 109 8.30 14.88 13.24
N VAL A 110 8.23 15.51 12.06
CA VAL A 110 8.92 15.07 10.85
C VAL A 110 9.90 16.18 10.48
N GLU A 111 11.17 15.97 10.82
CA GLU A 111 12.22 16.97 10.68
C GLU A 111 12.95 16.77 9.36
N GLU A 112 13.14 17.83 8.56
CA GLU A 112 14.08 17.76 7.44
C GLU A 112 15.50 17.59 7.98
N ASP A 113 16.21 16.56 7.52
CA ASP A 113 17.47 16.13 8.14
C ASP A 113 18.48 15.65 7.08
N PRO A 114 18.99 16.55 6.21
CA PRO A 114 19.90 16.21 5.11
C PRO A 114 21.28 15.75 5.57
N GLY A 115 21.62 15.88 6.85
CA GLY A 115 22.91 15.49 7.42
C GLY A 115 22.90 14.16 8.18
N ALA A 116 21.73 13.62 8.50
CA ALA A 116 21.64 12.35 9.21
C ALA A 116 22.00 11.16 8.31
N GLU A 117 22.73 10.20 8.88
CA GLU A 117 22.93 8.89 8.27
C GLU A 117 21.59 8.14 8.28
N ALA A 118 20.98 8.01 7.10
CA ALA A 118 19.68 7.38 6.97
C ALA A 118 19.78 5.88 7.26
N GLU A 119 18.84 5.38 8.05
CA GLU A 119 18.71 3.95 8.33
C GLU A 119 17.70 3.28 7.42
N PHE A 120 16.95 4.08 6.66
CA PHE A 120 16.06 3.63 5.61
C PHE A 120 16.25 4.48 4.35
N HIS A 121 16.83 3.87 3.32
CA HIS A 121 16.95 4.45 1.98
C HIS A 121 15.87 3.87 1.09
N CYS A 122 15.12 4.73 0.40
CA CYS A 122 14.06 4.30 -0.49
C CYS A 122 13.95 5.22 -1.68
N HIS A 123 13.81 4.66 -2.88
CA HIS A 123 13.47 5.47 -4.05
C HIS A 123 12.11 6.17 -3.84
N PRO A 124 11.94 7.45 -4.23
CA PRO A 124 10.67 8.17 -4.12
C PRO A 124 9.48 7.40 -4.71
N ASP A 125 9.68 6.78 -5.89
CA ASP A 125 8.66 5.96 -6.56
C ASP A 125 8.33 4.66 -5.80
N ALA A 126 9.21 4.18 -4.91
CA ALA A 126 8.99 3.02 -4.06
C ALA A 126 8.36 3.40 -2.71
N PHE A 127 8.59 4.62 -2.23
CA PHE A 127 8.12 5.06 -0.91
C PHE A 127 6.61 5.27 -0.88
N ALA A 128 6.01 5.85 -1.92
CA ALA A 128 4.55 6.02 -1.97
C ALA A 128 3.77 4.69 -1.97
N PRO A 129 4.13 3.69 -2.79
CA PRO A 129 3.53 2.36 -2.69
C PRO A 129 3.68 1.71 -1.31
N LEU A 130 4.80 1.94 -0.61
CA LEU A 130 5.02 1.44 0.75
C LEU A 130 4.06 2.11 1.75
N VAL A 131 4.11 3.43 1.84
CA VAL A 131 3.36 4.21 2.83
C VAL A 131 1.85 4.04 2.67
N LEU A 132 1.39 3.91 1.42
CA LEU A 132 -0.01 3.64 1.09
C LEU A 132 -0.41 2.17 1.25
N GLY A 133 0.54 1.29 1.60
CA GLY A 133 0.33 -0.14 1.79
C GLY A 133 0.03 -0.91 0.49
N GLN A 134 0.35 -0.34 -0.67
CA GLN A 134 0.16 -1.01 -1.97
C GLN A 134 1.18 -2.14 -2.19
N ARG A 135 2.39 -1.96 -1.64
CA ARG A 135 3.49 -2.90 -1.71
C ARG A 135 4.12 -3.06 -0.34
N THR A 136 4.55 -4.27 -0.04
CA THR A 136 5.37 -4.57 1.13
C THR A 136 6.81 -4.13 0.91
N LEU A 137 7.55 -3.92 2.00
CA LEU A 137 8.97 -3.62 1.95
C LEU A 137 9.77 -4.71 1.19
N SER A 138 9.43 -5.98 1.38
CA SER A 138 10.07 -7.11 0.68
C SER A 138 9.79 -7.09 -0.83
N GLU A 139 8.55 -6.79 -1.25
CA GLU A 139 8.22 -6.64 -2.68
C GLU A 139 9.01 -5.47 -3.31
N LEU A 140 9.17 -4.36 -2.58
CA LEU A 140 9.91 -3.20 -3.05
C LEU A 140 11.41 -3.47 -3.16
N ARG A 141 12.03 -4.13 -2.18
CA ARG A 141 13.46 -4.53 -2.25
C ARG A 141 13.77 -5.42 -3.44
N TYR A 142 12.80 -6.24 -3.88
CA TYR A 142 12.96 -7.06 -5.08
C TYR A 142 12.90 -6.23 -6.37
N GLN A 143 12.04 -5.20 -6.41
CA GLN A 143 11.82 -4.37 -7.59
C GLN A 143 12.84 -3.21 -7.71
N TYR A 144 13.30 -2.70 -6.58
CA TYR A 144 14.16 -1.53 -6.43
C TYR A 144 15.39 -1.94 -5.60
N PRO A 145 16.52 -2.31 -6.24
CA PRO A 145 17.72 -2.80 -5.56
C PRO A 145 18.35 -1.78 -4.61
N ASP A 146 17.98 -0.52 -4.78
CA ASP A 146 18.46 0.66 -4.07
C ASP A 146 17.65 0.96 -2.80
N VAL A 147 16.54 0.24 -2.58
CA VAL A 147 15.83 0.20 -1.29
C VAL A 147 16.65 -0.60 -0.28
N SER A 148 17.14 0.07 0.75
CA SER A 148 17.91 -0.56 1.83
C SER A 148 17.44 -0.07 3.19
N ILE A 149 17.48 -0.96 4.18
CA ILE A 149 17.07 -0.67 5.55
C ILE A 149 18.02 -1.36 6.52
N ALA A 150 18.35 -0.69 7.62
CA ALA A 150 19.08 -1.34 8.70
C ALA A 150 18.21 -2.47 9.31
N ASP A 151 18.79 -3.65 9.54
CA ASP A 151 18.04 -4.84 9.98
C ASP A 151 17.17 -4.57 11.23
N ARG A 152 17.70 -3.79 12.19
CA ARG A 152 16.99 -3.39 13.41
C ARG A 152 15.73 -2.55 13.15
N ARG A 153 15.65 -1.88 11.99
CA ARG A 153 14.54 -1.00 11.59
C ARG A 153 13.48 -1.71 10.77
N GLN A 154 13.76 -2.89 10.23
CA GLN A 154 12.85 -3.59 9.32
C GLN A 154 11.46 -3.80 9.95
N LEU A 155 11.41 -4.37 11.16
CA LEU A 155 10.14 -4.64 11.84
C LEU A 155 9.37 -3.35 12.17
N LEU A 156 10.07 -2.26 12.48
CA LEU A 156 9.45 -0.96 12.73
C LEU A 156 8.80 -0.41 11.45
N VAL A 157 9.49 -0.44 10.32
CA VAL A 157 8.96 0.04 9.04
C VAL A 157 7.79 -0.81 8.55
N GLU A 158 7.85 -2.14 8.72
CA GLU A 158 6.73 -3.03 8.40
C GLU A 158 5.51 -2.80 9.32
N THR A 159 5.74 -2.38 10.57
CA THR A 159 4.67 -2.01 11.51
C THR A 159 4.04 -0.66 11.14
N LEU A 160 4.86 0.33 10.78
CA LEU A 160 4.40 1.66 10.39
C LEU A 160 3.65 1.62 9.06
N PHE A 161 4.11 0.83 8.09
CA PHE A 161 3.57 0.77 6.72
C PHE A 161 3.20 -0.67 6.31
N PRO A 162 2.19 -1.27 6.97
CA PRO A 162 1.75 -2.61 6.65
C PRO A 162 1.02 -2.63 5.29
N PRO A 163 0.96 -3.80 4.61
CA PRO A 163 0.18 -3.92 3.39
C PRO A 163 -1.30 -3.63 3.65
N ALA A 164 -1.87 -2.72 2.87
CA ALA A 164 -3.27 -2.35 2.93
C ALA A 164 -4.08 -3.15 1.90
N THR A 165 -5.26 -3.63 2.30
CA THR A 165 -6.26 -4.19 1.38
C THR A 165 -7.17 -3.09 0.82
N GLY A 166 -6.56 -2.03 0.27
CA GLY A 166 -7.26 -0.91 -0.37
C GLY A 166 -7.27 -1.03 -1.90
N PHE A 167 -8.35 -0.58 -2.55
CA PHE A 167 -8.44 -0.46 -4.01
C PHE A 167 -9.05 0.89 -4.36
N LEU A 168 -8.34 1.70 -5.15
CA LEU A 168 -8.86 2.94 -5.71
C LEU A 168 -9.71 2.59 -6.94
N TYR A 169 -10.99 2.94 -6.92
CA TYR A 169 -11.88 2.84 -8.07
C TYR A 169 -12.21 4.23 -8.56
N THR A 170 -11.95 4.50 -9.84
CA THR A 170 -12.41 5.74 -10.49
C THR A 170 -13.87 5.59 -10.89
N CYS A 171 -14.76 6.34 -10.24
CA CYS A 171 -16.10 6.56 -10.76
C CYS A 171 -15.99 7.57 -11.92
N THR A 172 -16.03 7.10 -13.16
CA THR A 172 -16.36 7.98 -14.30
C THR A 172 -17.85 8.29 -14.21
N GLY A 173 -18.17 9.57 -13.94
CA GLY A 173 -19.50 10.13 -14.09
C GLY A 173 -19.87 10.37 -15.55
#